data_AF-A0A317NP04-F1
#
_entry.id   AF-A0A317NP04-F1
#
_cell.length_a   1.000
_cell.length_b   1.000
_cell.length_c   1.000
_cell.angle_alpha   90.00
_cell.angle_beta   90.00
_cell.angle_gamma   90.00
#
_symmetry.space_group_name_H-M   'P 1'
#
loop_
_entity.id
_entity.type
_entity.pdbx_description
1 polymer ?
#
loop_
_entity_poly.entity_id
_entity_poly.type
_entity_poly.pdbx_seq_one_letter_code
_entity_poly.pdbx_strand_id
1 'polypeptide(L)' 'MHIAAALLGCGTDPGPMDAEQAHAAMQLHLDCTVDECRVRRRARTTLVDAGHCVLEQRALR' A
#
# COMPACT_ATOMS: atom_id res chain seq x y z
N MET A 1 -11.83 -5.60 12.67
CA MET A 1 -10.72 -5.10 11.83
C MET A 1 -9.49 -4.90 12.70
N HIS A 2 -8.54 -5.83 12.70
CA HIS A 2 -7.26 -5.62 13.38
C HIS A 2 -6.32 -4.93 12.39
N ILE A 3 -6.11 -3.62 12.58
CA ILE A 3 -5.05 -2.91 11.86
C ILE A 3 -3.73 -3.43 12.42
N ALA A 4 -2.96 -4.14 11.59
CA ALA A 4 -1.63 -4.57 11.98
C ALA A 4 -0.80 -3.33 12.34
N ALA A 5 -0.17 -3.29 13.52
CA ALA A 5 0.62 -2.15 13.98
C ALA A 5 1.69 -1.72 12.97
N ALA A 6 2.16 -2.66 12.14
CA ALA A 6 3.11 -2.42 11.07
C ALA A 6 2.59 -1.46 9.97
N LEU A 7 1.27 -1.27 9.85
CA LEU A 7 0.66 -0.31 8.92
C LEU A 7 0.75 1.14 9.38
N LEU A 8 1.16 1.42 10.62
CA LEU A 8 1.17 2.78 11.16
C LEU A 8 2.47 3.55 10.85
N GLY A 9 3.55 2.85 10.49
CA GLY A 9 4.86 3.46 10.23
C GLY A 9 5.22 3.51 8.75
N CYS A 10 5.31 4.71 8.16
CA CYS A 10 5.59 4.87 6.72
C CYS A 10 6.91 4.23 6.26
N GLY A 11 7.92 4.27 7.14
CA GLY A 11 9.27 3.78 6.85
C GLY A 11 9.48 2.29 7.10
N THR A 12 8.51 1.60 7.69
CA THR A 12 8.60 0.18 8.02
C THR A 12 7.91 -0.63 6.93
N ASP A 13 8.52 -1.74 6.50
CA ASP A 13 7.84 -2.68 5.62
C ASP A 13 6.71 -3.36 6.42
N PRO A 14 5.43 -3.21 6.02
CA PRO A 14 4.32 -3.84 6.73
C PRO A 14 4.25 -5.36 6.52
N GLY A 15 5.05 -5.91 5.60
CA GLY A 15 5.02 -7.31 5.21
C GLY A 15 3.90 -7.63 4.21
N PRO A 16 3.59 -8.92 4.02
CA PRO A 16 2.46 -9.34 3.21
C PRO A 16 1.14 -8.77 3.75
N MET A 17 0.25 -8.41 2.83
CA MET A 17 -1.08 -7.90 3.15
C MET A 17 -2.09 -8.43 2.15
N ASP A 18 -3.33 -8.57 2.58
CA ASP A 18 -4.47 -8.80 1.69
C ASP A 18 -4.98 -7.48 1.07
N ALA A 19 -5.96 -7.58 0.17
CA ALA A 19 -6.52 -6.42 -0.53
C ALA A 19 -7.24 -5.43 0.40
N GLU A 20 -7.82 -5.92 1.51
CA GLU A 20 -8.53 -5.10 2.48
C GLU A 20 -7.55 -4.27 3.32
N GLN A 21 -6.49 -4.92 3.82
CA GLN A 21 -5.37 -4.28 4.50
C GLN A 21 -4.67 -3.27 3.60
N ALA A 22 -4.50 -3.59 2.31
CA ALA A 22 -3.90 -2.68 1.35
C ALA A 22 -4.77 -1.42 1.12
N HIS A 23 -6.11 -1.57 1.03
CA HIS A 23 -7.00 -0.41 0.99
C HIS A 23 -6.93 0.42 2.27
N ALA A 24 -6.97 -0.22 3.44
CA ALA A 24 -6.85 0.47 4.72
C ALA A 24 -5.52 1.24 4.82
N ALA A 25 -4.43 0.64 4.37
CA ALA A 25 -3.11 1.27 4.30
C ALA A 25 -3.10 2.51 3.40
N MET A 26 -3.78 2.47 2.25
CA MET A 26 -3.92 3.63 1.36
C MET A 26 -4.70 4.78 2.01
N GLN A 27 -5.72 4.47 2.82
CA GLN A 27 -6.51 5.47 3.54
C GLN A 27 -5.78 6.03 4.77
N LEU A 28 -4.96 5.23 5.45
CA LEU A 28 -4.17 5.68 6.60
C LEU A 28 -3.06 6.65 6.20
N HIS A 29 -2.51 6.50 4.99
CA HIS A 29 -1.35 7.24 4.51
C HIS A 29 -1.70 8.24 3.40
N LEU A 30 -2.90 8.83 3.43
CA LEU A 30 -3.39 9.73 2.37
C LEU A 30 -2.41 10.86 2.01
N ASP A 31 -1.69 11.39 3.01
CA ASP A 31 -0.73 12.48 2.85
C ASP A 31 0.68 12.02 2.40
N CYS A 32 0.96 10.72 2.38
CA CYS A 32 2.24 10.20 1.93
C CYS A 32 2.24 9.94 0.42
N THR A 33 3.40 10.03 -0.23
CA THR A 33 3.54 9.49 -1.60
C THR A 33 3.93 8.01 -1.58
N VAL A 34 3.58 7.28 -2.64
CA VAL A 34 3.98 5.87 -2.87
C VAL A 34 5.49 5.68 -3.01
N ASP A 35 6.21 6.75 -3.34
CA ASP A 35 7.66 6.73 -3.52
C ASP A 35 8.37 6.89 -2.16
N GLU A 36 7.78 7.64 -1.23
CA GLU A 36 8.35 7.90 0.10
C GLU A 36 7.83 6.96 1.19
N CYS A 37 6.63 6.39 1.03
CA CYS A 37 6.01 5.50 2.02
C CYS A 37 6.07 4.03 1.58
N ARG A 38 6.82 3.22 2.36
CA ARG A 38 6.94 1.77 2.12
C ARG A 38 5.60 1.06 2.25
N VAL A 39 4.76 1.51 3.19
CA VAL A 39 3.42 0.96 3.40
C VAL A 39 2.53 1.19 2.17
N ARG A 40 2.46 2.43 1.65
CA ARG A 40 1.71 2.72 0.41
C ARG A 40 2.27 1.98 -0.79
N ARG A 41 3.60 1.89 -0.91
CA ARG A 41 4.24 1.15 -2.00
C ARG A 41 3.80 -0.30 -1.99
N ARG A 42 3.87 -0.96 -0.83
CA ARG A 42 3.46 -2.35 -0.65
C ARG A 42 1.97 -2.53 -0.95
N ALA A 43 1.12 -1.66 -0.40
CA ALA A 43 -0.31 -1.68 -0.65
C ALA A 43 -0.65 -1.54 -2.14
N ARG A 44 0.05 -0.65 -2.88
CA ARG A 44 -0.15 -0.51 -4.31
C ARG A 44 0.16 -1.81 -5.04
N THR A 45 1.31 -2.41 -4.76
CA THR A 45 1.69 -3.69 -5.37
C THR A 45 0.66 -4.76 -5.09
N THR A 46 0.22 -4.93 -3.84
CA THR A 46 -0.83 -5.89 -3.48
C THR A 46 -2.13 -5.65 -4.27
N LEU A 47 -2.57 -4.40 -4.41
CA LEU A 47 -3.80 -4.09 -5.13
C LEU A 47 -3.68 -4.32 -6.63
N VAL A 48 -2.49 -4.12 -7.21
CA VAL A 48 -2.22 -4.44 -8.62
C VAL A 48 -2.21 -5.95 -8.84
N ASP A 49 -1.50 -6.69 -8.00
CA ASP A 49 -1.40 -8.15 -8.08
C ASP A 49 -2.77 -8.82 -7.89
N ALA A 50 -3.63 -8.24 -7.05
CA ALA A 50 -5.01 -8.69 -6.85
C ALA A 50 -5.99 -8.22 -7.94
N GLY A 51 -5.55 -7.44 -8.93
CA GLY A 51 -6.41 -6.94 -10.02
C GLY A 51 -7.38 -5.82 -9.63
N HIS A 52 -7.22 -5.23 -8.45
CA HIS A 52 -8.03 -4.10 -7.96
C HIS A 52 -7.52 -2.73 -8.45
N CYS A 53 -6.29 -2.67 -8.96
CA CYS A 53 -5.71 -1.47 -9.52
C CYS A 53 -4.93 -1.80 -10.79
N VAL A 54 -5.15 -1.03 -11.86
CA VAL A 54 -4.38 -1.14 -13.10
C VAL A 54 -3.48 0.07 -13.19
N LEU A 55 -2.16 -0.15 -13.18
CA LEU A 55 -1.19 0.90 -13.41
C LEU A 55 -1.00 1.10 -14.91
N GLU A 56 -1.15 2.34 -15.37
CA GLU A 56 -0.69 2.71 -16.70
C GLU A 56 0.83 2.57 -16.79
N GLN A 57 1.35 2.28 -17.98
CA GLN A 57 2.77 1.97 -18.17
C GLN A 57 3.73 3.09 -17.74
N ARG A 58 3.28 4.35 -17.74
CA ARG A 58 4.04 5.50 -17.21
C ARG A 58 4.23 5.46 -15.69
N ALA A 59 3.34 4.79 -14.95
CA ALA A 59 3.38 4.69 -13.49
C ALA A 59 4.30 3.56 -12.99
N LEU A 60 4.88 2.77 -13.92
CA LEU A 60 5.88 1.73 -13.63
C LEU A 60 7.32 2.26 -13.69
N ARG A 61 7.53 3.52 -14.13
CA ARG A 61 8.84 4.13 -14.29
C ARG A 61 9.32 4.83 -13.04
#